data_AF-A0A842RES7-F1
#
_entry.id   AF-A0A842RES7-F1
#
_cell.length_a   1.000
_cell.length_b   1.000
_cell.length_c   1.000
_cell.angle_alpha   90.00
_cell.angle_beta   90.00
_cell.angle_gamma   90.00
#
_symmetry.space_group_name_H-M   'P 1'
#
loop_
_entity.id
_entity.type
_entity.pdbx_description
1 polymer ?
#
loop_
_entity_poly.entity_id
_entity_poly.type
_entity_poly.pdbx_seq_one_letter_code
_entity_poly.pdbx_strand_id
1 'polypeptide(L)'
;MIEHKMENRTTITKKILLAGIDNAGKSSIQDILRFTPTEAAFRRVPSKDIEIFDKSFLKKNYVFFIPPGQADLREQEFHGTMKDKYFEHVEVFIFVVDAAAPHRFKEAQEELQRSIEDLLDLSPNCRNFLLFAHKQDLEAAIGGVKLKQQLLDPLKALYPGIIAHFKIYETTIVAPESIHEPFVKAIAKHVGTRRMDFDQLAEWIRKQIKARVVLISDANGLLIGEAYTGYETPAAYAAYMAKLFSATDEFQRELHSQGFQTIILEEEDGVNYSLLSRINCSKQNYLALLIGNPKEQIGMTRIINRQGLARLKKEFERYNP
;
A
#
# COMPACT_ATOMS: atom_id res chain seq x y z
N MET A 1 21.03 -22.70 18.01
CA MET A 1 21.61 -22.29 16.71
C MET A 1 20.68 -21.37 15.89
N ILE A 2 19.74 -20.67 16.55
CA ILE A 2 18.88 -19.63 15.94
C ILE A 2 19.24 -18.23 16.51
N GLU A 3 19.93 -18.18 17.66
CA GLU A 3 20.32 -16.95 18.38
C GLU A 3 21.53 -16.20 17.80
N HIS A 4 22.13 -16.67 16.69
CA HIS A 4 23.35 -16.05 16.14
C HIS A 4 23.14 -15.30 14.82
N LYS A 5 21.91 -14.84 14.54
CA LYS A 5 21.60 -14.00 13.37
C LYS A 5 20.91 -12.67 13.69
N MET A 6 20.86 -12.29 14.97
CA MET A 6 20.37 -10.98 15.40
C MET A 6 21.53 -10.07 15.79
N GLU A 7 22.39 -9.73 14.84
CA GLU A 7 23.27 -8.58 15.02
C GLU A 7 23.35 -7.75 13.72
N ASN A 8 23.07 -6.46 13.90
CA ASN A 8 23.25 -5.33 12.98
C ASN A 8 22.12 -4.97 12.00
N ARG A 9 20.99 -4.50 12.57
CA ARG A 9 20.36 -3.18 12.36
C ARG A 9 18.98 -3.20 13.05
N THR A 10 18.80 -2.46 14.13
CA THR A 10 17.52 -2.23 14.81
C THR A 10 16.57 -1.45 13.89
N THR A 11 16.00 -2.13 12.90
CA THR A 11 14.88 -1.62 12.12
C THR A 11 13.63 -1.77 12.98
N ILE A 12 13.16 -0.68 13.57
CA ILE A 12 11.89 -0.64 14.32
C ILE A 12 10.78 -1.10 13.38
N THR A 13 10.19 -2.26 13.66
CA THR A 13 9.01 -2.76 12.93
C THR A 13 7.78 -1.95 13.32
N LYS A 14 7.08 -1.41 12.33
CA LYS A 14 5.90 -0.57 12.51
C LYS A 14 4.63 -1.42 12.41
N LYS A 15 3.79 -1.40 13.44
CA LYS A 15 2.56 -2.21 13.47
C LYS A 15 1.39 -1.49 12.79
N ILE A 16 0.69 -2.23 11.95
CA ILE A 16 -0.52 -1.80 11.24
C ILE A 16 -1.66 -2.71 11.66
N LEU A 17 -2.74 -2.13 12.15
CA LEU A 17 -3.95 -2.86 12.51
C LEU A 17 -5.02 -2.61 11.43
N LEU A 18 -5.45 -3.68 10.75
CA LEU A 18 -6.49 -3.66 9.72
C LEU A 18 -7.76 -4.32 10.29
N ALA A 19 -8.63 -3.52 10.91
CA ALA A 19 -9.84 -3.98 11.60
C ALA A 19 -11.12 -3.74 10.78
N GLY A 20 -12.24 -4.28 11.28
CA GLY A 20 -13.55 -4.22 10.63
C GLY A 20 -14.34 -5.51 10.85
N ILE A 21 -15.63 -5.48 10.58
CA ILE A 21 -16.52 -6.64 10.75
C ILE A 21 -16.24 -7.75 9.71
N ASP A 22 -16.81 -8.93 9.88
CA ASP A 22 -16.70 -10.04 8.92
C ASP A 22 -17.24 -9.63 7.57
N ASN A 23 -16.73 -10.23 6.49
CA ASN A 23 -17.10 -9.91 5.12
C ASN A 23 -16.85 -8.45 4.68
N ALA A 24 -16.21 -7.59 5.49
CA ALA A 24 -15.83 -6.24 5.09
C ALA A 24 -14.78 -6.17 3.96
N GLY A 25 -14.06 -7.27 3.69
CA GLY A 25 -13.03 -7.36 2.65
C GLY A 25 -11.58 -7.26 3.16
N LYS A 26 -11.35 -7.32 4.48
CA LYS A 26 -10.01 -7.26 5.10
C LYS A 26 -9.02 -8.27 4.50
N SER A 27 -9.47 -9.51 4.37
CA SER A 27 -8.69 -10.64 3.84
C SER A 27 -8.35 -10.43 2.35
N SER A 28 -9.29 -9.93 1.55
CA SER A 28 -9.02 -9.59 0.14
C SER A 28 -8.07 -8.39 0.00
N ILE A 29 -8.16 -7.39 0.89
CA ILE A 29 -7.18 -6.29 0.97
C ILE A 29 -5.78 -6.83 1.31
N GLN A 30 -5.68 -7.79 2.23
CA GLN A 30 -4.41 -8.45 2.54
C GLN A 30 -3.81 -9.12 1.30
N ASP A 31 -4.61 -9.82 0.50
CA ASP A 31 -4.14 -10.41 -0.76
C ASP A 31 -3.56 -9.37 -1.70
N ILE A 32 -4.29 -8.27 -1.92
CA ILE A 32 -3.80 -7.16 -2.73
C ILE A 32 -2.50 -6.61 -2.15
N LEU A 33 -2.42 -6.43 -0.84
CA LEU A 33 -1.21 -5.97 -0.16
C LEU A 33 -0.08 -7.01 -0.16
N ARG A 34 -0.34 -8.29 -0.36
CA ARG A 34 0.68 -9.33 -0.59
C ARG A 34 1.04 -9.49 -2.07
N PHE A 35 0.36 -8.75 -2.94
CA PHE A 35 0.38 -8.92 -4.39
C PHE A 35 -0.06 -10.31 -4.86
N THR A 36 -0.95 -10.96 -4.12
CA THR A 36 -1.62 -12.17 -4.59
C THR A 36 -2.48 -11.82 -5.83
N PRO A 37 -2.53 -12.67 -6.88
CA PRO A 37 -3.40 -12.43 -8.03
C PRO A 37 -4.85 -12.15 -7.61
N THR A 38 -5.49 -11.13 -8.21
CA THR A 38 -6.85 -10.68 -7.85
C THR A 38 -7.88 -11.81 -7.87
N GLU A 39 -7.74 -12.79 -8.77
CA GLU A 39 -8.61 -13.97 -8.85
C GLU A 39 -8.62 -14.83 -7.58
N ALA A 40 -7.50 -14.89 -6.85
CA ALA A 40 -7.43 -15.59 -5.57
C ALA A 40 -8.16 -14.80 -4.46
N ALA A 41 -8.12 -13.47 -4.52
CA ALA A 41 -8.79 -12.60 -3.54
C ALA A 41 -10.33 -12.69 -3.62
N PHE A 42 -10.88 -12.97 -4.80
CA PHE A 42 -12.33 -13.18 -5.03
C PHE A 42 -12.87 -14.48 -4.43
N ARG A 43 -12.01 -15.50 -4.22
CA ARG A 43 -12.45 -16.85 -3.80
C ARG A 43 -12.39 -17.09 -2.29
N ARG A 44 -12.14 -16.05 -1.48
CA ARG A 44 -11.91 -16.20 -0.04
C ARG A 44 -13.20 -16.45 0.76
N VAL A 45 -13.04 -17.24 1.82
CA VAL A 45 -14.02 -17.52 2.88
C VAL A 45 -13.64 -16.68 4.12
N PRO A 46 -14.58 -16.27 5.01
CA PRO A 46 -14.26 -15.51 6.22
C PRO A 46 -13.17 -16.16 7.09
N SER A 47 -12.18 -15.36 7.50
CA SER A 47 -11.05 -15.81 8.32
C SER A 47 -11.51 -16.20 9.73
N LYS A 48 -11.04 -17.36 10.21
CA LYS A 48 -11.30 -17.89 11.56
C LYS A 48 -10.17 -17.62 12.56
N ASP A 49 -8.97 -17.29 12.07
CA ASP A 49 -7.77 -17.10 12.88
C ASP A 49 -7.15 -15.70 12.66
N ILE A 50 -6.24 -15.32 13.55
CA ILE A 50 -5.41 -14.13 13.42
C ILE A 50 -4.51 -14.25 12.18
N GLU A 51 -4.60 -13.28 11.27
CA GLU A 51 -3.67 -13.21 10.14
C GLU A 51 -2.61 -12.13 10.40
N ILE A 52 -1.34 -12.56 10.43
CA ILE A 52 -0.18 -11.67 10.56
C ILE A 52 0.68 -11.78 9.30
N PHE A 53 1.16 -10.64 8.79
CA PHE A 53 2.14 -10.65 7.71
C PHE A 53 3.11 -9.49 7.79
N ASP A 54 4.34 -9.77 7.40
CA ASP A 54 5.40 -8.77 7.33
C ASP A 54 5.53 -8.25 5.90
N LYS A 55 5.77 -6.95 5.79
CA LYS A 55 6.13 -6.33 4.52
C LYS A 55 7.13 -5.21 4.74
N SER A 56 8.20 -5.23 3.97
CA SER A 56 9.17 -4.14 3.98
C SER A 56 8.83 -3.13 2.89
N PHE A 57 8.84 -1.85 3.25
CA PHE A 57 8.66 -0.75 2.30
C PHE A 57 9.69 0.31 2.57
N LEU A 58 10.38 0.81 1.53
CA LEU A 58 11.42 1.84 1.69
C LEU A 58 12.47 1.50 2.79
N LYS A 59 12.83 0.22 2.93
CA LYS A 59 13.71 -0.35 3.99
C LYS A 59 13.19 -0.27 5.44
N LYS A 60 11.92 0.10 5.65
CA LYS A 60 11.24 -0.04 6.94
C LYS A 60 10.39 -1.29 6.93
N ASN A 61 10.34 -1.98 8.07
CA ASN A 61 9.54 -3.19 8.23
C ASN A 61 8.18 -2.81 8.81
N TYR A 62 7.14 -3.37 8.22
CA TYR A 62 5.77 -3.25 8.69
C TYR A 62 5.24 -4.63 9.00
N VAL A 63 4.55 -4.75 10.13
CA VAL A 63 3.81 -5.95 10.49
C VAL A 63 2.34 -5.61 10.51
N PHE A 64 1.56 -6.38 9.77
CA PHE A 64 0.12 -6.24 9.71
C PHE A 64 -0.55 -7.23 10.63
N PHE A 65 -1.50 -6.73 11.40
CA PHE A 65 -2.39 -7.51 12.22
C PHE A 65 -3.79 -7.38 11.66
N ILE A 66 -4.39 -8.52 11.31
CA ILE A 66 -5.77 -8.59 10.80
C ILE A 66 -6.55 -9.48 11.75
N PRO A 67 -7.36 -8.89 12.65
CA PRO A 67 -8.20 -9.64 13.57
C PRO A 67 -9.34 -10.36 12.82
N PRO A 68 -9.88 -11.44 13.42
CA PRO A 68 -11.08 -12.08 12.92
C PRO A 68 -12.24 -11.08 12.90
N GLY A 69 -13.10 -11.22 11.90
CA GLY A 69 -14.24 -10.31 11.74
C GLY A 69 -15.53 -10.79 12.40
N GLN A 70 -15.63 -12.04 12.86
CA GLN A 70 -16.89 -12.59 13.35
C GLN A 70 -17.21 -12.04 14.74
N ALA A 71 -18.47 -11.70 15.02
CA ALA A 71 -18.88 -11.05 16.27
C ALA A 71 -18.34 -11.75 17.53
N ASP A 72 -18.52 -13.07 17.63
CA ASP A 72 -18.05 -13.85 18.79
C ASP A 72 -16.53 -13.78 18.97
N LEU A 73 -15.77 -13.88 17.86
CA LEU A 73 -14.31 -13.79 17.90
C LEU A 73 -13.82 -12.35 18.16
N ARG A 74 -14.57 -11.33 17.71
CA ARG A 74 -14.26 -9.94 18.03
C ARG A 74 -14.40 -9.69 19.54
N GLU A 75 -15.44 -10.24 20.15
CA GLU A 75 -15.67 -10.09 21.59
C GLU A 75 -14.71 -10.92 22.45
N GLN A 76 -14.51 -12.20 22.12
CA GLN A 76 -13.72 -13.13 22.93
C GLN A 76 -12.22 -12.97 22.72
N GLU A 77 -11.78 -12.66 21.50
CA GLU A 77 -10.37 -12.60 21.14
C GLU A 77 -9.91 -11.16 20.88
N PHE A 78 -10.46 -10.48 19.86
CA PHE A 78 -9.93 -9.19 19.40
C PHE A 78 -9.96 -8.12 20.50
N HIS A 79 -11.10 -7.97 21.18
CA HIS A 79 -11.31 -7.07 22.31
C HIS A 79 -11.20 -7.78 23.67
N GLY A 80 -10.90 -9.08 23.67
CA GLY A 80 -10.84 -9.91 24.85
C GLY A 80 -9.42 -10.41 25.10
N THR A 81 -9.23 -11.72 24.98
CA THR A 81 -7.99 -12.42 25.37
C THR A 81 -6.74 -11.98 24.60
N MET A 82 -6.89 -11.41 23.40
CA MET A 82 -5.79 -10.98 22.55
C MET A 82 -5.71 -9.45 22.40
N LYS A 83 -6.46 -8.68 23.20
CA LYS A 83 -6.55 -7.21 23.11
C LYS A 83 -5.16 -6.55 23.04
N ASP A 84 -4.28 -6.84 24.01
CA ASP A 84 -2.93 -6.26 24.07
C ASP A 84 -2.13 -6.58 22.80
N LYS A 85 -2.18 -7.84 22.38
CA LYS A 85 -1.50 -8.32 21.16
C LYS A 85 -1.95 -7.56 19.92
N TYR A 86 -3.21 -7.11 19.84
CA TYR A 86 -3.71 -6.34 18.70
C TYR A 86 -3.49 -4.83 18.83
N PHE A 87 -3.72 -4.26 20.00
CA PHE A 87 -3.83 -2.82 20.18
C PHE A 87 -2.59 -2.15 20.75
N GLU A 88 -1.60 -2.87 21.27
CA GLU A 88 -0.32 -2.26 21.69
C GLU A 88 0.54 -1.86 20.49
N HIS A 89 1.21 -0.72 20.61
CA HIS A 89 2.19 -0.19 19.65
C HIS A 89 1.67 -0.04 18.20
N VAL A 90 0.37 0.17 18.02
CA VAL A 90 -0.24 0.43 16.71
C VAL A 90 0.17 1.82 16.23
N GLU A 91 0.73 1.88 15.02
CA GLU A 91 1.17 3.14 14.40
C GLU A 91 0.17 3.61 13.33
N VAL A 92 -0.48 2.65 12.67
CA VAL A 92 -1.51 2.90 11.65
C VAL A 92 -2.70 2.00 11.93
N PHE A 93 -3.87 2.62 12.07
CA PHE A 93 -5.15 1.94 12.15
C PHE A 93 -5.92 2.12 10.85
N ILE A 94 -6.37 1.01 10.27
CA ILE A 94 -7.19 0.97 9.07
C ILE A 94 -8.49 0.24 9.43
N PHE A 95 -9.61 0.94 9.34
CA PHE A 95 -10.92 0.35 9.52
C PHE A 95 -11.59 0.13 8.16
N VAL A 96 -11.95 -1.12 7.87
CA VAL A 96 -12.55 -1.51 6.59
C VAL A 96 -14.05 -1.70 6.77
N VAL A 97 -14.83 -1.12 5.87
CA VAL A 97 -16.28 -1.22 5.86
C VAL A 97 -16.76 -1.63 4.49
N ASP A 98 -17.63 -2.63 4.42
CA ASP A 98 -18.35 -2.97 3.20
C ASP A 98 -19.34 -1.84 2.87
N ALA A 99 -18.98 -0.96 1.95
CA ALA A 99 -19.78 0.20 1.61
C ALA A 99 -21.09 -0.17 0.90
N ALA A 100 -21.24 -1.41 0.43
CA ALA A 100 -22.43 -1.94 -0.21
C ALA A 100 -23.39 -2.64 0.77
N ALA A 101 -23.06 -2.69 2.07
CA ALA A 101 -23.90 -3.30 3.09
C ALA A 101 -24.42 -2.31 4.16
N PRO A 102 -25.26 -1.29 3.80
CA PRO A 102 -25.76 -0.32 4.77
C PRO A 102 -26.48 -0.89 5.99
N HIS A 103 -27.12 -2.06 5.83
CA HIS A 103 -27.78 -2.76 6.93
C HIS A 103 -26.83 -3.17 8.07
N ARG A 104 -25.51 -3.18 7.82
CA ARG A 104 -24.47 -3.54 8.80
C ARG A 104 -23.70 -2.36 9.37
N PHE A 105 -24.02 -1.12 8.97
CA PHE A 105 -23.25 0.05 9.40
C PHE A 105 -23.36 0.33 10.90
N LYS A 106 -24.48 -0.03 11.52
CA LYS A 106 -24.61 0.07 12.98
C LYS A 106 -23.60 -0.83 13.68
N GLU A 107 -23.52 -2.10 13.28
CA GLU A 107 -22.53 -3.06 13.79
C GLU A 107 -21.09 -2.55 13.53
N ALA A 108 -20.83 -2.05 12.32
CA ALA A 108 -19.52 -1.50 11.96
C ALA A 108 -19.15 -0.26 12.81
N GLN A 109 -20.12 0.58 13.15
CA GLN A 109 -19.91 1.75 13.99
C GLN A 109 -19.62 1.37 15.44
N GLU A 110 -20.38 0.44 16.00
CA GLU A 110 -20.17 -0.08 17.36
C GLU A 110 -18.77 -0.70 17.48
N GLU A 111 -18.38 -1.50 16.49
CA GLU A 111 -17.06 -2.09 16.39
C GLU A 111 -15.94 -1.02 16.26
N LEU A 112 -16.17 0.00 15.43
CA LEU A 112 -15.23 1.11 15.28
C LEU A 112 -15.06 1.88 16.59
N GLN A 113 -16.15 2.16 17.29
CA GLN A 113 -16.11 2.82 18.60
C GLN A 113 -15.27 2.02 19.58
N ARG A 114 -15.55 0.72 19.73
CA ARG A 114 -14.81 -0.17 20.64
C ARG A 114 -13.32 -0.25 20.27
N SER A 115 -13.00 -0.32 18.97
CA SER A 115 -11.62 -0.26 18.49
C SER A 115 -10.93 1.06 18.80
N ILE A 116 -11.63 2.19 18.74
CA ILE A 116 -11.09 3.51 19.12
C ILE A 116 -10.77 3.55 20.62
N GLU A 117 -11.67 3.03 21.46
CA GLU A 117 -11.47 2.96 22.91
C GLU A 117 -10.22 2.15 23.26
N ASP A 118 -10.05 0.97 22.67
CA ASP A 118 -8.87 0.13 22.90
C ASP A 118 -7.57 0.74 22.34
N LEU A 119 -7.65 1.47 21.22
CA LEU A 119 -6.50 2.22 20.68
C LEU A 119 -6.08 3.37 21.59
N LEU A 120 -7.03 4.10 22.18
CA LEU A 120 -6.73 5.19 23.11
C LEU A 120 -6.04 4.67 24.38
N ASP A 121 -6.45 3.50 24.84
CA ASP A 121 -5.92 2.82 26.02
C ASP A 121 -4.49 2.30 25.77
N LEU A 122 -4.29 1.51 24.71
CA LEU A 122 -3.05 0.76 24.48
C LEU A 122 -2.08 1.39 23.46
N SER A 123 -2.56 2.32 22.65
CA SER A 123 -1.77 3.04 21.63
C SER A 123 -2.12 4.53 21.55
N PRO A 124 -1.99 5.30 22.65
CA PRO A 124 -2.35 6.72 22.68
C PRO A 124 -1.56 7.60 21.68
N ASN A 125 -0.43 7.08 21.17
CA ASN A 125 0.41 7.75 20.18
C ASN A 125 0.05 7.42 18.72
N CYS A 126 -0.95 6.57 18.46
CA CYS A 126 -1.42 6.30 17.11
C CYS A 126 -2.04 7.58 16.51
N ARG A 127 -1.57 8.00 15.33
CA ARG A 127 -2.02 9.25 14.68
C ARG A 127 -2.53 9.06 13.25
N ASN A 128 -2.57 7.83 12.75
CA ASN A 128 -3.01 7.54 11.38
C ASN A 128 -4.20 6.63 11.43
N PHE A 129 -5.34 7.22 11.12
CA PHE A 129 -6.60 6.53 11.08
C PHE A 129 -7.10 6.59 9.65
N LEU A 130 -7.28 5.43 9.03
CA LEU A 130 -7.85 5.33 7.69
C LEU A 130 -9.20 4.62 7.79
N LEU A 131 -10.19 5.14 7.06
CA LEU A 131 -11.48 4.47 6.85
C LEU A 131 -11.55 4.06 5.38
N PHE A 132 -11.60 2.76 5.13
CA PHE A 132 -11.79 2.22 3.78
C PHE A 132 -13.27 1.95 3.56
N ALA A 133 -13.89 2.78 2.71
CA ALA A 133 -15.18 2.50 2.10
C ALA A 133 -14.95 1.46 0.99
N HIS A 134 -15.00 0.18 1.36
CA HIS A 134 -14.58 -0.92 0.51
C HIS A 134 -15.73 -1.50 -0.33
N LYS A 135 -15.37 -2.23 -1.40
CA LYS A 135 -16.28 -2.83 -2.40
C LYS A 135 -17.04 -1.81 -3.25
N GLN A 136 -16.37 -0.73 -3.64
CA GLN A 136 -16.95 0.33 -4.49
C GLN A 136 -17.33 -0.14 -5.91
N ASP A 137 -16.91 -1.34 -6.29
CA ASP A 137 -17.34 -2.02 -7.52
C ASP A 137 -18.78 -2.53 -7.48
N LEU A 138 -19.40 -2.61 -6.30
CA LEU A 138 -20.77 -3.08 -6.14
C LEU A 138 -21.77 -1.93 -6.30
N GLU A 139 -22.88 -2.17 -7.01
CA GLU A 139 -23.90 -1.16 -7.32
C GLU A 139 -24.51 -0.49 -6.07
N ALA A 140 -24.65 -1.23 -4.98
CA ALA A 140 -25.18 -0.71 -3.72
C ALA A 140 -24.17 0.09 -2.88
N ALA A 141 -22.91 0.19 -3.33
CA ALA A 141 -21.85 0.87 -2.58
C ALA A 141 -22.13 2.37 -2.44
N ILE A 142 -22.01 2.86 -1.21
CA ILE A 142 -22.05 4.30 -0.95
C ILE A 142 -20.66 4.91 -0.97
N GLY A 143 -20.58 6.17 -1.41
CA GLY A 143 -19.34 6.94 -1.37
C GLY A 143 -18.86 7.25 0.06
N GLY A 144 -17.58 7.54 0.20
CA GLY A 144 -16.88 7.77 1.46
C GLY A 144 -17.42 8.94 2.27
N VAL A 145 -17.95 9.98 1.62
CA VAL A 145 -18.59 11.12 2.30
C VAL A 145 -19.83 10.67 3.07
N LYS A 146 -20.69 9.87 2.44
CA LYS A 146 -21.91 9.36 3.07
C LYS A 146 -21.57 8.33 4.15
N LEU A 147 -20.55 7.50 3.91
CA LEU A 147 -20.06 6.54 4.90
C LEU A 147 -19.56 7.27 6.16
N LYS A 148 -18.77 8.34 5.99
CA LYS A 148 -18.31 9.19 7.10
C LYS A 148 -19.47 9.71 7.95
N GLN A 149 -20.51 10.22 7.30
CA GLN A 149 -21.68 10.76 7.99
C GLN A 149 -22.40 9.70 8.82
N GLN A 150 -22.37 8.44 8.40
CA GLN A 150 -23.05 7.37 9.12
C GLN A 150 -22.19 6.74 10.22
N LEU A 151 -20.88 6.62 10.00
CA LEU A 151 -19.99 5.93 10.95
C LEU A 151 -19.22 6.89 11.86
N LEU A 152 -18.57 7.91 11.30
CA LEU A 152 -17.65 8.78 12.04
C LEU A 152 -18.35 9.96 12.69
N ASP A 153 -19.32 10.57 12.02
CA ASP A 153 -19.97 11.78 12.51
C ASP A 153 -20.70 11.57 13.85
N PRO A 154 -21.39 10.44 14.11
CA PRO A 154 -21.99 10.19 15.42
C PRO A 154 -20.96 10.04 16.54
N LEU A 155 -19.74 9.61 16.22
CA LEU A 155 -18.64 9.42 17.18
C LEU A 155 -17.88 10.73 17.48
N LYS A 156 -18.12 11.82 16.72
CA LYS A 156 -17.42 13.10 16.91
C LYS A 156 -17.60 13.71 18.29
N ALA A 157 -18.77 13.54 18.90
CA ALA A 157 -19.04 14.09 20.22
C ALA A 157 -18.21 13.41 21.31
N LEU A 158 -17.93 12.11 21.15
CA LEU A 158 -17.18 11.30 22.10
C LEU A 158 -15.67 11.37 21.86
N TYR A 159 -15.23 11.31 20.59
CA TYR A 159 -13.81 11.24 20.22
C TYR A 159 -13.41 12.30 19.18
N PRO A 160 -13.63 13.61 19.44
CA PRO A 160 -13.42 14.66 18.43
C PRO A 160 -11.99 14.68 17.88
N GLY A 161 -10.99 14.45 18.73
CA GLY A 161 -9.58 14.43 18.36
C GLY A 161 -9.25 13.32 17.35
N ILE A 162 -9.62 12.07 17.65
CA ILE A 162 -9.35 10.93 16.77
C ILE A 162 -10.16 11.04 15.47
N ILE A 163 -11.45 11.38 15.55
CA ILE A 163 -12.31 11.44 14.37
C ILE A 163 -11.82 12.50 13.37
N ALA A 164 -11.25 13.61 13.84
CA ALA A 164 -10.64 14.61 12.97
C ALA A 164 -9.41 14.09 12.17
N HIS A 165 -8.77 13.02 12.64
CA HIS A 165 -7.60 12.43 11.99
C HIS A 165 -7.94 11.31 10.99
N PHE A 166 -9.19 10.85 10.93
CA PHE A 166 -9.60 9.85 9.95
C PHE A 166 -9.53 10.39 8.52
N LYS A 167 -8.79 9.68 7.68
CA LYS A 167 -8.79 9.86 6.22
C LYS A 167 -9.63 8.78 5.58
N ILE A 168 -10.51 9.16 4.66
CA ILE A 168 -11.45 8.23 4.04
C ILE A 168 -10.99 7.94 2.62
N TYR A 169 -11.07 6.68 2.23
CA TYR A 169 -10.72 6.23 0.90
C TYR A 169 -11.77 5.25 0.39
N GLU A 170 -12.19 5.48 -0.84
CA GLU A 170 -13.04 4.58 -1.61
C GLU A 170 -12.12 3.52 -2.24
N THR A 171 -12.39 2.25 -1.96
CA THR A 171 -11.50 1.16 -2.32
C THR A 171 -12.25 -0.02 -2.93
N THR A 172 -11.60 -0.73 -3.85
CA THR A 172 -12.10 -1.96 -4.46
C THR A 172 -10.92 -2.86 -4.85
N ILE A 173 -11.15 -4.17 -4.86
CA ILE A 173 -10.17 -5.14 -5.36
C ILE A 173 -10.09 -5.19 -6.89
N VAL A 174 -11.12 -4.70 -7.59
CA VAL A 174 -11.12 -4.59 -9.06
C VAL A 174 -10.12 -3.53 -9.53
N ALA A 175 -9.83 -2.56 -8.67
CA ALA A 175 -8.91 -1.46 -8.88
C ALA A 175 -7.87 -1.43 -7.73
N PRO A 176 -6.89 -2.38 -7.70
CA PRO A 176 -5.97 -2.56 -6.57
C PRO A 176 -5.22 -1.30 -6.12
N GLU A 177 -4.97 -0.36 -7.03
CA GLU A 177 -4.37 0.95 -6.76
C GLU A 177 -5.19 1.77 -5.75
N SER A 178 -6.52 1.61 -5.73
CA SER A 178 -7.40 2.25 -4.75
C SER A 178 -7.10 1.79 -3.31
N ILE A 179 -6.47 0.62 -3.13
CA ILE A 179 -6.03 0.09 -1.84
C ILE A 179 -4.56 0.46 -1.58
N HIS A 180 -3.69 0.31 -2.58
CA HIS A 180 -2.27 0.59 -2.44
C HIS A 180 -1.98 2.07 -2.19
N GLU A 181 -2.64 2.97 -2.91
CA GLU A 181 -2.31 4.40 -2.86
C GLU A 181 -2.61 5.03 -1.49
N PRO A 182 -3.78 4.80 -0.85
CA PRO A 182 -4.03 5.27 0.51
C PRO A 182 -3.03 4.74 1.53
N PHE A 183 -2.67 3.46 1.37
CA PHE A 183 -1.73 2.77 2.23
C PHE A 183 -0.34 3.41 2.13
N VAL A 184 0.17 3.62 0.91
CA VAL A 184 1.40 4.37 0.65
C VAL A 184 1.33 5.76 1.27
N LYS A 185 0.26 6.51 1.04
CA LYS A 185 0.09 7.89 1.56
C LYS A 185 0.12 7.92 3.09
N ALA A 186 -0.48 6.94 3.75
CA ALA A 186 -0.49 6.84 5.21
C ALA A 186 0.91 6.52 5.76
N ILE A 187 1.60 5.59 5.12
CA ILE A 187 2.92 5.13 5.55
C ILE A 187 4.03 6.10 5.19
N ALA A 188 4.04 6.68 4.00
CA ALA A 188 5.06 7.63 3.55
C ALA A 188 5.21 8.80 4.53
N LYS A 189 4.10 9.26 5.12
CA LYS A 189 4.10 10.28 6.19
C LYS A 189 4.89 9.84 7.44
N HIS A 190 4.97 8.54 7.73
CA HIS A 190 5.73 7.91 8.84
C HIS A 190 7.18 7.60 8.47
N VAL A 191 7.49 7.58 7.17
CA VAL A 191 8.86 7.43 6.69
C VAL A 191 9.63 8.76 6.76
N GLY A 192 8.95 9.88 7.01
CA GLY A 192 9.56 11.22 6.99
C GLY A 192 9.74 11.75 5.57
N THR A 193 9.08 11.15 4.59
CA THR A 193 9.18 11.53 3.19
C THR A 193 7.97 12.35 2.78
N ARG A 194 8.21 13.44 2.04
CA ARG A 194 7.15 14.11 1.30
C ARG A 194 7.10 13.43 -0.08
N ARG A 195 6.05 12.65 -0.36
CA ARG A 195 5.77 12.06 -1.70
C ARG A 195 5.95 13.07 -2.85
N MET A 196 5.70 14.35 -2.54
CA MET A 196 5.92 15.52 -3.37
C MET A 196 7.25 15.52 -4.14
N ASP A 197 8.32 14.95 -3.59
CA ASP A 197 9.62 14.93 -4.26
C ASP A 197 9.73 13.82 -5.33
N PHE A 198 9.11 12.66 -5.11
CA PHE A 198 9.12 11.54 -6.06
C PHE A 198 8.16 11.78 -7.23
N ASP A 199 7.00 12.41 -6.99
CA ASP A 199 6.10 12.83 -8.06
C ASP A 199 6.76 13.91 -8.93
N GLN A 200 7.45 14.89 -8.31
CA GLN A 200 8.25 15.87 -9.05
C GLN A 200 9.39 15.23 -9.85
N LEU A 201 10.02 14.20 -9.29
CA LEU A 201 11.08 13.46 -9.96
C LEU A 201 10.52 12.64 -11.13
N ALA A 202 9.40 11.94 -10.95
CA ALA A 202 8.69 11.24 -12.01
C ALA A 202 8.30 12.21 -13.12
N GLU A 203 7.78 13.40 -12.79
CA GLU A 203 7.41 14.42 -13.76
C GLU A 203 8.62 15.01 -14.48
N TRP A 204 9.74 15.22 -13.76
CA TRP A 204 10.99 15.62 -14.37
C TRP A 204 11.48 14.57 -15.38
N ILE A 205 11.54 13.29 -14.99
CA ILE A 205 11.93 12.18 -15.88
C ILE A 205 11.01 12.14 -17.09
N ARG A 206 9.69 12.15 -16.88
CA ARG A 206 8.66 12.10 -17.92
C ARG A 206 8.86 13.20 -18.96
N LYS A 207 9.11 14.44 -18.53
CA LYS A 207 9.38 15.57 -19.43
C LYS A 207 10.69 15.40 -20.21
N GLN A 208 11.75 14.89 -19.58
CA GLN A 208 13.03 14.67 -20.26
C GLN A 208 12.92 13.64 -21.40
N ILE A 209 12.22 12.53 -21.16
CA ILE A 209 12.08 11.43 -22.14
C ILE A 209 10.83 11.56 -23.03
N LYS A 210 10.03 12.63 -22.83
CA LYS A 210 8.74 12.83 -23.49
C LYS A 210 7.83 11.59 -23.41
N ALA A 211 7.84 10.92 -22.25
CA ALA A 211 6.99 9.76 -22.01
C ALA A 211 5.55 10.17 -21.68
N ARG A 212 4.63 9.25 -21.93
CA ARG A 212 3.24 9.41 -21.51
C ARG A 212 3.05 9.12 -20.03
N VAL A 213 3.77 8.13 -19.49
CA VAL A 213 3.73 7.75 -18.08
C VAL A 213 5.13 7.41 -17.57
N VAL A 214 5.40 7.81 -16.33
CA VAL A 214 6.56 7.40 -15.54
C VAL A 214 6.08 7.02 -14.15
N LEU A 215 6.37 5.79 -13.74
CA LEU A 215 6.13 5.30 -12.39
C LEU A 215 7.46 4.98 -11.72
N ILE A 216 7.57 5.30 -10.44
CA ILE A 216 8.70 4.96 -9.58
C ILE A 216 8.17 4.07 -8.48
N SER A 217 8.67 2.84 -8.37
CA SER A 217 8.40 1.94 -7.26
C SER A 217 9.66 1.59 -6.48
N ASP A 218 9.49 1.07 -5.27
CA ASP A 218 10.57 0.36 -4.58
C ASP A 218 10.73 -1.08 -5.10
N ALA A 219 11.72 -1.79 -4.55
CA ALA A 219 12.05 -3.18 -4.89
C ALA A 219 10.92 -4.18 -4.61
N ASN A 220 9.95 -3.80 -3.78
CA ASN A 220 8.81 -4.60 -3.41
C ASN A 220 7.55 -4.12 -4.13
N GLY A 221 7.70 -3.43 -5.28
CA GLY A 221 6.58 -3.00 -6.11
C GLY A 221 5.72 -1.89 -5.49
N LEU A 222 6.16 -1.25 -4.41
CA LEU A 222 5.41 -0.13 -3.83
C LEU A 222 5.57 1.10 -4.71
N LEU A 223 4.48 1.59 -5.30
CA LEU A 223 4.48 2.85 -6.04
C LEU A 223 4.75 4.03 -5.09
N ILE A 224 5.83 4.76 -5.32
CA ILE A 224 6.26 5.90 -4.49
C ILE A 224 6.30 7.23 -5.25
N GLY A 225 6.24 7.20 -6.58
CA GLY A 225 6.14 8.39 -7.42
C GLY A 225 5.46 8.08 -8.73
N GLU A 226 4.67 9.02 -9.23
CA GLU A 226 3.98 8.87 -10.51
C GLU A 226 3.92 10.21 -11.28
N ALA A 227 3.92 10.11 -12.60
CA ALA A 227 3.71 11.22 -13.50
C ALA A 227 3.14 10.74 -14.83
N TYR A 228 2.13 11.41 -15.36
CA TYR A 228 1.45 10.99 -16.58
C TYR A 228 0.77 12.16 -17.30
N THR A 229 0.46 11.98 -18.59
CA THR A 229 -0.31 12.93 -19.40
C THR A 229 -1.47 12.26 -20.12
N GLY A 230 -2.64 12.90 -20.10
CA GLY A 230 -3.85 12.44 -20.78
C GLY A 230 -4.81 11.70 -19.85
N TYR A 231 -5.69 10.87 -20.43
CA TYR A 231 -6.71 10.09 -19.71
C TYR A 231 -6.24 8.69 -19.27
N GLU A 232 -4.97 8.35 -19.52
CA GLU A 232 -4.41 7.08 -19.05
C GLU A 232 -4.37 7.06 -17.53
N THR A 233 -5.02 6.07 -16.93
CA THR A 233 -5.05 5.91 -15.49
C THR A 233 -3.76 5.23 -15.02
N PRO A 234 -2.97 5.84 -14.12
CA PRO A 234 -1.80 5.21 -13.48
C PRO A 234 -2.11 3.84 -12.88
N ALA A 235 -3.37 3.62 -12.51
CA ALA A 235 -3.98 2.37 -12.12
C ALA A 235 -3.53 1.15 -12.92
N ALA A 236 -3.68 1.17 -14.25
CA ALA A 236 -3.38 0.03 -15.10
C ALA A 236 -1.89 -0.32 -15.06
N TYR A 237 -1.03 0.70 -15.07
CA TYR A 237 0.42 0.54 -15.00
C TYR A 237 0.91 0.16 -13.60
N ALA A 238 0.25 0.64 -12.54
CA ALA A 238 0.54 0.26 -11.16
C ALA A 238 0.12 -1.19 -10.88
N ALA A 239 -1.03 -1.63 -11.41
CA ALA A 239 -1.45 -3.02 -11.37
C ALA A 239 -0.53 -3.93 -12.20
N TYR A 240 -0.05 -3.44 -13.35
CA TYR A 240 0.94 -4.14 -14.16
C TYR A 240 2.28 -4.27 -13.43
N MET A 241 2.75 -3.21 -12.78
CA MET A 241 3.90 -3.25 -11.88
C MET A 241 3.68 -4.25 -10.76
N ALA A 242 2.58 -4.17 -10.02
CA ALA A 242 2.25 -5.12 -8.97
C ALA A 242 2.29 -6.58 -9.47
N LYS A 243 1.71 -6.86 -10.63
CA LYS A 243 1.77 -8.18 -11.29
C LYS A 243 3.20 -8.59 -11.68
N LEU A 244 3.99 -7.67 -12.23
CA LEU A 244 5.40 -7.88 -12.54
C LEU A 244 6.26 -8.08 -11.29
N PHE A 245 5.87 -7.56 -10.13
CA PHE A 245 6.57 -7.79 -8.87
C PHE A 245 6.06 -9.07 -8.17
N SER A 246 4.80 -9.46 -8.38
CA SER A 246 4.21 -10.67 -7.81
C SER A 246 4.53 -11.95 -8.55
N ALA A 247 4.63 -11.88 -9.89
CA ALA A 247 4.93 -13.04 -10.71
C ALA A 247 6.37 -13.54 -10.53
N THR A 248 7.17 -12.89 -9.68
CA THR A 248 8.61 -12.80 -9.91
C THR A 248 9.47 -13.04 -8.69
N ASP A 249 9.14 -13.99 -7.82
CA ASP A 249 10.20 -14.62 -7.02
C ASP A 249 11.20 -15.33 -7.96
N GLU A 250 10.72 -15.97 -9.03
CA GLU A 250 11.55 -16.69 -10.00
C GLU A 250 12.16 -15.74 -11.05
N PHE A 251 11.36 -14.82 -11.60
CA PHE A 251 11.85 -13.83 -12.57
C PHE A 251 12.71 -12.74 -11.93
N GLN A 252 12.50 -12.30 -10.67
CA GLN A 252 13.50 -11.46 -10.00
C GLN A 252 14.78 -12.23 -9.72
N ARG A 253 14.72 -13.54 -9.42
CA ARG A 253 15.91 -14.39 -9.31
C ARG A 253 16.67 -14.52 -10.62
N GLU A 254 15.96 -14.62 -11.75
CA GLU A 254 16.54 -14.67 -13.09
C GLU A 254 17.13 -13.32 -13.53
N LEU A 255 16.41 -12.21 -13.30
CA LEU A 255 16.95 -10.86 -13.47
C LEU A 255 18.19 -10.62 -12.61
N HIS A 256 18.18 -11.17 -11.40
CA HIS A 256 19.29 -11.11 -10.45
C HIS A 256 20.50 -11.96 -10.90
N SER A 257 20.29 -13.15 -11.47
CA SER A 257 21.39 -14.00 -11.95
C SER A 257 22.04 -13.43 -13.21
N GLN A 258 21.29 -12.70 -14.03
CA GLN A 258 21.76 -12.14 -15.30
C GLN A 258 22.22 -10.66 -15.20
N GLY A 259 22.05 -10.02 -14.03
CA GLY A 259 22.57 -8.67 -13.78
C GLY A 259 21.86 -7.55 -14.54
N PHE A 260 20.63 -7.79 -14.99
CA PHE A 260 19.88 -6.81 -15.76
C PHE A 260 19.59 -5.54 -14.95
N GLN A 261 19.96 -4.40 -15.53
CA GLN A 261 19.59 -3.07 -15.03
C GLN A 261 18.33 -2.53 -15.68
N THR A 262 17.91 -3.10 -16.80
CA THR A 262 16.85 -2.56 -17.66
C THR A 262 16.18 -3.70 -18.42
N ILE A 263 14.85 -3.78 -18.36
CA ILE A 263 14.03 -4.69 -19.18
C ILE A 263 13.16 -3.83 -20.08
N ILE A 264 13.08 -4.19 -21.35
CA ILE A 264 12.14 -3.61 -22.29
C ILE A 264 11.05 -4.65 -22.50
N LEU A 265 9.82 -4.32 -22.11
CA LEU A 265 8.65 -5.08 -22.51
C LEU A 265 8.10 -4.42 -23.77
N GLU A 266 8.16 -5.14 -24.88
CA GLU A 266 7.56 -4.76 -26.16
C GLU A 266 6.25 -5.52 -26.34
N GLU A 267 5.23 -4.84 -26.86
CA GLU A 267 3.99 -5.46 -27.31
C GLU A 267 4.00 -5.56 -28.84
N GLU A 268 3.53 -6.69 -29.39
CA GLU A 268 3.26 -6.84 -30.82
C GLU A 268 2.18 -5.83 -31.26
N ASP A 269 2.21 -5.42 -32.54
CA ASP A 269 1.30 -4.43 -33.17
C ASP A 269 1.53 -2.95 -32.85
N GLY A 270 2.71 -2.59 -32.35
CA GLY A 270 3.42 -1.45 -32.93
C GLY A 270 3.55 -0.17 -32.11
N VAL A 271 3.06 -0.07 -30.86
CA VAL A 271 3.67 0.79 -29.83
C VAL A 271 3.25 0.33 -28.44
N ASN A 272 4.19 -0.19 -27.64
CA ASN A 272 4.25 0.02 -26.19
C ASN A 272 5.61 -0.46 -25.66
N TYR A 273 6.51 0.47 -25.35
CA TYR A 273 7.72 0.15 -24.59
C TYR A 273 7.43 0.41 -23.11
N SER A 274 7.49 -0.64 -22.28
CA SER A 274 7.62 -0.49 -20.83
C SER A 274 9.06 -0.74 -20.43
N LEU A 275 9.78 0.32 -20.09
CA LEU A 275 11.16 0.20 -19.59
C LEU A 275 11.11 -0.01 -18.08
N LEU A 276 11.47 -1.19 -17.58
CA LEU A 276 11.70 -1.42 -16.16
C LEU A 276 13.19 -1.26 -15.85
N SER A 277 13.60 -0.12 -15.28
CA SER A 277 15.01 0.11 -14.93
C SER A 277 15.25 0.10 -13.42
N ARG A 278 16.25 -0.68 -13.00
CA ARG A 278 16.77 -0.74 -11.65
C ARG A 278 17.76 0.40 -11.43
N ILE A 279 17.39 1.36 -10.59
CA ILE A 279 18.27 2.48 -10.24
C ILE A 279 19.10 2.11 -9.01
N ASN A 280 20.42 2.11 -9.21
CA ASN A 280 21.45 1.56 -8.36
C ASN A 280 21.32 1.93 -6.87
N CYS A 281 20.80 0.99 -6.10
CA CYS A 281 20.93 0.81 -4.66
C CYS A 281 21.03 -0.73 -4.45
N SER A 282 21.57 -1.20 -3.33
CA SER A 282 22.04 -2.59 -3.10
C SER A 282 21.11 -3.72 -3.57
N LYS A 283 21.59 -4.98 -3.65
CA LYS A 283 20.86 -6.17 -4.16
C LYS A 283 19.39 -6.26 -3.73
N GLN A 284 19.05 -5.84 -2.52
CA GLN A 284 17.72 -5.91 -1.92
C GLN A 284 16.96 -4.57 -1.86
N ASN A 285 17.59 -3.46 -2.25
CA ASN A 285 17.02 -2.13 -2.12
C ASN A 285 17.26 -1.36 -3.40
N TYR A 286 16.28 -1.27 -4.28
CA TYR A 286 16.40 -0.52 -5.52
C TYR A 286 15.10 0.22 -5.81
N LEU A 287 15.20 1.23 -6.67
CA LEU A 287 14.02 1.81 -7.30
C LEU A 287 13.83 1.16 -8.65
N ALA A 288 12.59 0.81 -8.95
CA ALA A 288 12.17 0.39 -10.27
C ALA A 288 11.43 1.53 -10.94
N LEU A 289 11.89 1.88 -12.13
CA LEU A 289 11.27 2.87 -12.98
C LEU A 289 10.48 2.15 -14.05
N LEU A 290 9.18 2.43 -14.21
CA LEU A 290 8.41 2.05 -15.39
C LEU A 290 8.15 3.28 -16.26
N ILE A 291 8.51 3.21 -17.53
CA ILE A 291 8.26 4.26 -18.51
C ILE A 291 7.36 3.70 -19.59
N GLY A 292 6.20 4.33 -19.82
CA GLY A 292 5.29 3.95 -20.90
C GLY A 292 5.30 4.94 -22.06
N ASN A 293 5.37 4.40 -23.28
CA ASN A 293 5.25 5.10 -24.57
C ASN A 293 6.19 6.34 -24.68
N PRO A 294 7.52 6.12 -24.65
CA PRO A 294 8.50 7.17 -24.89
C PRO A 294 8.52 7.58 -26.37
N LYS A 295 8.43 8.89 -26.67
CA LYS A 295 8.46 9.40 -28.05
C LYS A 295 9.86 9.44 -28.68
N GLU A 296 10.91 9.36 -27.88
CA GLU A 296 12.29 9.25 -28.36
C GLU A 296 12.73 7.80 -28.24
N GLN A 297 13.32 7.24 -29.31
CA GLN A 297 13.93 5.91 -29.25
C GLN A 297 14.95 5.90 -28.10
N ILE A 298 14.67 5.10 -27.08
CA ILE A 298 15.52 4.98 -25.90
C ILE A 298 16.78 4.24 -26.31
N GLY A 299 17.77 4.99 -26.82
CA GLY A 299 19.15 4.55 -26.88
C GLY A 299 19.60 4.20 -25.46
N MET A 300 19.68 2.90 -25.20
CA MET A 300 19.70 2.16 -23.92
C MET A 300 20.71 2.55 -22.81
N THR A 301 21.29 3.75 -22.75
CA THR A 301 22.28 4.03 -21.69
C THR A 301 22.47 5.49 -21.31
N ARG A 302 21.78 6.44 -21.96
CA ARG A 302 22.14 7.87 -21.85
C ARG A 302 21.15 8.78 -21.14
N ILE A 303 19.87 8.42 -21.01
CA ILE A 303 18.86 9.44 -20.68
C ILE A 303 18.76 9.76 -19.19
N ILE A 304 18.95 8.79 -18.29
CA ILE A 304 19.31 9.18 -16.92
C ILE A 304 20.81 9.48 -16.93
N ASN A 305 21.16 10.68 -17.39
CA ASN A 305 22.55 11.14 -17.38
C ASN A 305 23.12 10.99 -15.94
N ARG A 306 24.46 11.00 -15.79
CA ARG A 306 25.08 10.89 -14.46
C ARG A 306 24.47 11.84 -13.42
N GLN A 307 23.97 13.01 -13.84
CA GLN A 307 23.30 13.97 -12.97
C GLN A 307 21.88 13.53 -12.53
N GLY A 308 21.08 12.93 -13.41
CA GLY A 308 19.77 12.37 -13.09
C GLY A 308 19.90 11.14 -12.18
N LEU A 309 20.88 10.27 -12.45
CA LEU A 309 21.18 9.11 -11.61
C LEU A 309 21.73 9.56 -10.26
N ALA A 310 22.61 10.57 -10.25
CA ALA A 310 23.09 11.16 -9.02
C ALA A 310 21.98 11.88 -8.24
N ARG A 311 21.02 12.51 -8.92
CA ARG A 311 19.86 13.16 -8.27
C ARG A 311 18.92 12.12 -7.69
N LEU A 312 18.55 11.09 -8.44
CA LEU A 312 17.78 9.93 -7.95
C LEU A 312 18.47 9.26 -6.75
N LYS A 313 19.78 9.02 -6.87
CA LYS A 313 20.59 8.45 -5.80
C LYS A 313 20.64 9.36 -4.58
N LYS A 314 20.82 10.68 -4.77
CA LYS A 314 20.87 11.67 -3.69
C LYS A 314 19.51 11.83 -3.00
N GLU A 315 18.41 11.86 -3.74
CA GLU A 315 17.07 11.86 -3.13
C GLU A 315 16.85 10.54 -2.37
N PHE A 316 17.17 9.39 -2.96
CA PHE A 316 17.11 8.10 -2.26
C PHE A 316 17.96 8.04 -0.98
N GLU A 317 19.20 8.53 -1.02
CA GLU A 317 20.10 8.63 0.15
C GLU A 317 19.57 9.62 1.19
N ARG A 318 18.95 10.73 0.79
CA ARG A 318 18.26 11.65 1.73
C ARG A 318 17.07 10.99 2.43
N TYR A 319 16.37 10.08 1.75
CA TYR A 319 15.30 9.28 2.36
C TYR A 319 15.83 8.15 3.25
N ASN A 320 17.13 7.93 3.27
CA ASN A 320 17.75 6.74 3.82
C ASN A 320 19.16 7.04 4.37
N PRO A 321 19.27 7.82 5.47
CA PRO A 321 20.55 8.15 6.09
C PRO A 321 21.30 6.92 6.62
#